data_AF-A0A1Q9B1R5-F1
#
_entry.id   AF-A0A1Q9B1R5-F1
#
_cell.length_a   1.000
_cell.length_b   1.000
_cell.length_c   1.000
_cell.angle_alpha   90.00
_cell.angle_beta   90.00
_cell.angle_gamma   90.00
#
_symmetry.space_group_name_H-M   'P 1'
#
loop_
_entity.id
_entity.type
_entity.pdbx_description
1 polymer ?
#
loop_
_entity_poly.entity_id
_entity_poly.type
_entity_poly.pdbx_seq_one_letter_code
_entity_poly.pdbx_strand_id
1 'polypeptide(L)'
;MAVIGALAIPVLIGFGALVVDYGRALNTQSERQRVADLASYAGALAYGASGSTQRMHAAAAHIGALHNVAESAMAIDLIDSPRTSGAKAVNVTIASAQNVLLAKVLQAGDLVIKASASAEVGTASSSGGNGCIIALDSAGTGVTMSGGTSLNVPNCTVASNATITSPCGTKIVTKAALYNSSSPPDQPSWCQTIQKQDGTPAPISKAVTADPLAAHSGVLAAVARFGEQASLNAPARPRAVDGDDLEFDRWDQSKRQALDKALKAQGCRASYSDIWRVTCTSTTLTFGNFLIGSSLTVEFNLSGPASTVYNFKSIRSTGGGNFKFGPGTFNVPGGISLNGDTGSFGAGNFRIGPSSDCGFSLCGNSNGTLSFAGPSDFELSDGLKVSGSNVTTLGTGSSNAYKIGKSQQGQSILVESGTAILSDASATASIFRLWGKVQSGGGTCLTFPAASQHDIMGSIDVSGALELGSGPYTVDGYFGLGQNNGGAVTCQGREISLSARDVTVTLSGKETMSSQACSNTAFCASAGYKNMVLRAPESGKFAQLAVIGPTNIAAGATLTSGASGSNISGAFYFPNAPISMSGGASAQDVCLFLIGSAISISGGSAAASQCDKLLSAGGGSGGKSVRLVR
;
A
#
# COMPACT_ATOMS: atom_id res chain seq x y z
N MET A 1 16.84 -30.74 85.67
CA MET A 1 16.35 -29.80 84.63
C MET A 1 17.47 -28.98 83.97
N ALA A 2 18.48 -28.47 84.70
CA ALA A 2 19.57 -27.66 84.12
C ALA A 2 20.44 -28.40 83.08
N VAL A 3 20.75 -29.69 83.27
CA VAL A 3 21.61 -30.47 82.36
C VAL A 3 20.95 -30.75 81.00
N ILE A 4 19.62 -31.00 80.99
CA ILE A 4 18.86 -31.22 79.75
C ILE A 4 18.76 -29.91 78.95
N GLY A 5 18.53 -28.77 79.60
CA GLY A 5 18.54 -27.46 78.95
C GLY A 5 19.92 -27.10 78.37
N ALA A 6 21.01 -27.43 79.08
CA ALA A 6 22.38 -27.17 78.62
C ALA A 6 22.76 -27.96 77.36
N LEU A 7 22.22 -29.17 77.17
CA LEU A 7 22.45 -30.00 75.97
C LEU A 7 21.48 -29.68 74.82
N ALA A 8 20.27 -29.22 75.12
CA ALA A 8 19.26 -28.92 74.10
C ALA A 8 19.54 -27.63 73.31
N ILE A 9 20.10 -26.59 73.97
CA ILE A 9 20.35 -25.29 73.34
C ILE A 9 21.33 -25.39 72.14
N PRO A 10 22.51 -26.05 72.24
CA PRO A 10 23.42 -26.20 71.10
C PRO A 10 22.82 -26.98 69.93
N VAL A 11 22.00 -27.99 70.21
CA VAL A 11 21.35 -28.81 69.17
C VAL A 11 20.31 -27.98 68.40
N LEU A 12 19.48 -27.19 69.10
CA LEU A 12 18.51 -26.30 68.47
C LEU A 12 19.17 -25.19 67.65
N ILE A 13 20.29 -24.63 68.13
CA ILE A 13 21.10 -23.66 67.38
C ILE A 13 21.68 -24.32 66.11
N GLY A 14 22.16 -25.56 66.21
CA GLY A 14 22.67 -26.34 65.07
C GLY A 14 21.61 -26.56 63.98
N PHE A 15 20.39 -26.95 64.37
CA PHE A 15 19.28 -27.09 63.42
C PHE A 15 18.85 -25.75 62.80
N GLY A 16 18.78 -24.68 63.59
CA GLY A 16 18.44 -23.35 63.08
C GLY A 16 19.45 -22.84 62.05
N ALA A 17 20.74 -23.05 62.29
CA ALA A 17 21.81 -22.69 61.37
C ALA A 17 21.81 -23.56 60.09
N LEU A 18 21.52 -24.87 60.19
CA LEU A 18 21.38 -25.74 59.02
C LEU A 18 20.23 -25.29 58.11
N VAL A 19 19.10 -24.87 58.70
CA VAL A 19 17.97 -24.32 57.94
C VAL A 19 18.35 -23.04 57.21
N VAL A 20 19.16 -22.17 57.82
CA VAL A 20 19.64 -20.93 57.17
C VAL A 20 20.62 -21.23 56.04
N ASP A 21 21.59 -22.11 56.24
CA ASP A 21 22.57 -22.50 55.21
C ASP A 21 21.86 -23.19 54.03
N TYR A 22 20.92 -24.09 54.29
CA TYR A 22 20.10 -24.74 53.25
C TYR A 22 19.19 -23.74 52.52
N GLY A 23 18.55 -22.83 53.24
CA GLY A 23 17.71 -21.78 52.65
C GLY A 23 18.49 -20.85 51.73
N ARG A 24 19.71 -20.46 52.12
CA ARG A 24 20.62 -19.66 51.29
C ARG A 24 21.08 -20.43 50.05
N ALA A 25 21.35 -21.73 50.20
CA ALA A 25 21.72 -22.59 49.07
C ALA A 25 20.58 -22.68 48.04
N LEU A 26 19.35 -22.93 48.48
CA LEU A 26 18.17 -22.98 47.58
C LEU A 26 17.90 -21.64 46.88
N ASN A 27 18.02 -20.52 47.61
CA ASN A 27 17.83 -19.20 47.01
C ASN A 27 18.89 -18.91 45.93
N THR A 28 20.14 -19.25 46.21
CA THR A 28 21.23 -19.17 45.23
C THR A 28 20.95 -20.05 44.02
N GLN A 29 20.49 -21.29 44.23
CA GLN A 29 20.17 -22.20 43.14
C GLN A 29 19.09 -21.64 42.21
N SER A 30 18.01 -21.08 42.78
CA SER A 30 16.92 -20.46 42.02
C SER A 30 17.40 -19.25 41.20
N GLU A 31 18.22 -18.39 41.81
CA GLU A 31 18.79 -17.24 41.13
C GLU A 31 19.71 -17.66 39.98
N ARG A 32 20.61 -18.64 40.22
CA ARG A 32 21.50 -19.18 39.18
C ARG A 32 20.72 -19.91 38.08
N GLN A 33 19.62 -20.57 38.38
CA GLN A 33 18.77 -21.20 37.36
C GLN A 33 18.15 -20.18 36.42
N ARG A 34 17.64 -19.05 36.94
CA ARG A 34 17.11 -17.97 36.11
C ARG A 34 18.17 -17.38 35.19
N VAL A 35 19.39 -17.19 35.69
CA VAL A 35 20.52 -16.68 34.88
C VAL A 35 20.95 -17.70 33.83
N ALA A 36 20.97 -18.99 34.16
CA ALA A 36 21.28 -20.05 33.18
C ALA A 36 20.23 -20.14 32.07
N ASP A 37 18.93 -20.07 32.41
CA ASP A 37 17.82 -20.05 31.44
C ASP A 37 17.94 -18.82 30.50
N LEU A 38 18.26 -17.64 31.03
CA LEU A 38 18.39 -16.41 30.23
C LEU A 38 19.68 -16.40 29.37
N ALA A 39 20.80 -16.89 29.92
CA ALA A 39 22.08 -16.95 29.22
C ALA A 39 22.07 -17.99 28.09
N SER A 40 21.48 -19.18 28.32
CA SER A 40 21.32 -20.20 27.28
C SER A 40 20.43 -19.69 26.15
N TYR A 41 19.33 -19.02 26.46
CA TYR A 41 18.44 -18.41 25.47
C TYR A 41 19.14 -17.32 24.64
N ALA A 42 19.84 -16.39 25.28
CA ALA A 42 20.58 -15.31 24.60
C ALA A 42 21.72 -15.86 23.72
N GLY A 43 22.47 -16.85 24.21
CA GLY A 43 23.50 -17.55 23.45
C GLY A 43 22.92 -18.26 22.22
N ALA A 44 21.81 -18.98 22.39
CA ALA A 44 21.12 -19.66 21.30
C ALA A 44 20.57 -18.68 20.24
N LEU A 45 20.10 -17.50 20.64
CA LEU A 45 19.67 -16.46 19.72
C LEU A 45 20.85 -15.89 18.90
N ALA A 46 21.96 -15.58 19.57
CA ALA A 46 23.17 -15.06 18.92
C ALA A 46 23.80 -16.10 17.97
N TYR A 47 23.86 -17.36 18.38
CA TYR A 47 24.29 -18.47 17.52
C TYR A 47 23.32 -18.66 16.35
N GLY A 48 22.02 -18.59 16.61
CA GLY A 48 20.97 -18.72 15.62
C GLY A 48 21.09 -17.69 14.49
N ALA A 49 21.34 -16.43 14.85
CA ALA A 49 21.48 -15.31 13.92
C ALA A 49 22.82 -15.30 13.15
N SER A 50 23.92 -15.77 13.75
CA SER A 50 25.26 -15.59 13.18
C SER A 50 25.99 -16.85 12.75
N GLY A 51 25.58 -18.02 13.22
CA GLY A 51 26.32 -19.27 13.06
C GLY A 51 27.69 -19.31 13.75
N SER A 52 28.03 -18.31 14.57
CA SER A 52 29.35 -18.19 15.22
C SER A 52 29.28 -18.54 16.70
N THR A 53 30.11 -19.49 17.12
CA THR A 53 30.30 -19.87 18.53
C THR A 53 30.91 -18.70 19.33
N GLN A 54 31.73 -17.84 18.72
CA GLN A 54 32.30 -16.68 19.41
C GLN A 54 31.22 -15.67 19.82
N ARG A 55 30.25 -15.40 18.94
CA ARG A 55 29.11 -14.51 19.26
C ARG A 55 28.14 -15.13 20.24
N MET A 56 27.95 -16.45 20.18
CA MET A 56 27.20 -17.23 21.17
C MET A 56 27.79 -17.06 22.57
N HIS A 57 29.10 -17.28 22.71
CA HIS A 57 29.82 -17.13 23.97
C HIS A 57 29.72 -15.70 24.51
N ALA A 58 30.01 -14.69 23.68
CA ALA A 58 29.94 -13.30 24.09
C ALA A 58 28.54 -12.89 24.60
N ALA A 59 27.47 -13.34 23.94
CA ALA A 59 26.10 -13.04 24.35
C ALA A 59 25.73 -13.72 25.68
N ALA A 60 26.06 -15.01 25.85
CA ALA A 60 25.79 -15.73 27.08
C ALA A 60 26.63 -15.19 28.27
N ALA A 61 27.89 -14.86 28.04
CA ALA A 61 28.78 -14.26 29.04
C ALA A 61 28.31 -12.85 29.45
N HIS A 62 27.76 -12.07 28.51
CA HIS A 62 27.22 -10.74 28.81
C HIS A 62 26.03 -10.80 29.78
N ILE A 63 25.16 -11.80 29.63
CA ILE A 63 24.07 -12.05 30.59
C ILE A 63 24.62 -12.43 31.97
N GLY A 64 25.66 -13.28 32.01
CA GLY A 64 26.37 -13.61 33.24
C GLY A 64 26.88 -12.35 33.96
N ALA A 65 27.58 -11.47 33.23
CA ALA A 65 28.12 -10.23 33.76
C ALA A 65 27.03 -9.30 34.33
N LEU A 66 25.90 -9.18 33.64
CA LEU A 66 24.76 -8.36 34.09
C LEU A 66 24.15 -8.85 35.42
N HIS A 67 24.32 -10.14 35.72
CA HIS A 67 23.83 -10.79 36.94
C HIS A 67 24.97 -11.14 37.93
N ASN A 68 26.11 -10.46 37.83
CA ASN A 68 27.27 -10.66 38.71
C ASN A 68 27.75 -12.13 38.75
N VAL A 69 27.69 -12.84 37.63
CA VAL A 69 28.31 -14.14 37.42
C VAL A 69 29.58 -13.93 36.60
N ALA A 70 30.73 -14.27 37.16
CA ALA A 70 31.99 -14.24 36.42
C ALA A 70 31.97 -15.28 35.29
N GLU A 71 32.57 -14.96 34.15
CA GLU A 71 32.64 -15.87 33.00
C GLU A 71 33.33 -17.19 33.36
N SER A 72 34.33 -17.16 34.26
CA SER A 72 35.01 -18.35 34.78
C SER A 72 34.11 -19.30 35.58
N ALA A 73 32.94 -18.84 36.03
CA ALA A 73 31.94 -19.64 36.72
C ALA A 73 30.89 -20.25 35.77
N MET A 74 30.99 -19.95 34.46
CA MET A 74 30.07 -20.40 33.42
C MET A 74 30.78 -21.37 32.46
N ALA A 75 30.18 -22.52 32.23
CA ALA A 75 30.50 -23.38 31.08
C ALA A 75 29.41 -23.17 30.02
N ILE A 76 29.79 -22.70 28.84
CA ILE A 76 28.88 -22.39 27.73
C ILE A 76 29.31 -23.28 26.57
N ASP A 77 28.47 -24.22 26.15
CA ASP A 77 28.81 -25.20 25.12
C ASP A 77 27.69 -25.33 24.09
N LEU A 78 28.07 -25.59 22.83
CA LEU A 78 27.14 -26.01 21.81
C LEU A 78 27.08 -27.54 21.78
N ILE A 79 25.93 -28.10 22.18
CA ILE A 79 25.68 -29.54 22.26
C ILE A 79 24.65 -29.98 21.22
N ASP A 80 24.48 -31.29 21.05
CA ASP A 80 23.31 -31.84 20.38
C ASP A 80 22.08 -31.68 21.29
N SER A 81 20.94 -31.33 20.68
CA SER A 81 19.71 -31.06 21.43
C SER A 81 19.22 -32.33 22.15
N PRO A 82 18.98 -32.28 23.48
CA PRO A 82 18.50 -33.44 24.24
C PRO A 82 17.09 -33.92 23.86
N ARG A 83 16.30 -33.06 23.19
CA ARG A 83 14.87 -33.26 22.92
C ARG A 83 14.58 -33.60 21.46
N THR A 84 15.29 -32.97 20.54
CA THR A 84 15.13 -33.11 19.09
C THR A 84 16.40 -33.67 18.47
N SER A 85 16.31 -34.85 17.85
CA SER A 85 17.42 -35.48 17.13
C SER A 85 17.86 -34.62 15.92
N GLY A 86 19.16 -34.38 15.79
CA GLY A 86 19.75 -33.59 14.70
C GLY A 86 19.73 -32.06 14.88
N ALA A 87 19.10 -31.54 15.93
CA ALA A 87 19.14 -30.10 16.26
C ALA A 87 20.33 -29.78 17.19
N LYS A 88 20.80 -28.53 17.18
CA LYS A 88 21.85 -28.04 18.10
C LYS A 88 21.21 -27.27 19.26
N ALA A 89 21.82 -27.31 20.44
CA ALA A 89 21.39 -26.54 21.60
C ALA A 89 22.59 -25.86 22.27
N VAL A 90 22.35 -24.67 22.83
CA VAL A 90 23.33 -23.97 23.67
C VAL A 90 23.06 -24.35 25.11
N ASN A 91 24.01 -25.04 25.73
CA ASN A 91 23.96 -25.42 27.14
C ASN A 91 24.80 -24.43 27.96
N VAL A 92 24.21 -23.90 29.02
CA VAL A 92 24.90 -23.02 29.98
C VAL A 92 24.81 -23.64 31.36
N THR A 93 25.96 -23.89 31.97
CA THR A 93 26.09 -24.38 33.34
C THR A 93 26.80 -23.35 34.20
N ILE A 94 26.17 -22.92 35.28
CA ILE A 94 26.73 -21.97 36.25
C ILE A 94 27.08 -22.71 37.53
N ALA A 95 28.34 -22.63 37.95
CA ALA A 95 28.81 -23.16 39.22
C ALA A 95 29.07 -22.03 40.21
N SER A 96 28.52 -22.09 41.42
CA SER A 96 28.78 -21.12 42.48
C SER A 96 29.11 -21.83 43.78
N ALA A 97 30.26 -21.51 44.36
CA ALA A 97 30.61 -21.94 45.70
C ALA A 97 29.80 -21.13 46.72
N GLN A 98 29.02 -21.82 47.55
CA GLN A 98 28.35 -21.23 48.71
C GLN A 98 29.16 -21.53 49.96
N ASN A 99 29.46 -20.46 50.69
CA ASN A 99 30.17 -20.55 51.96
C ASN A 99 29.18 -21.00 53.04
N VAL A 100 29.29 -22.25 53.46
CA VAL A 100 28.45 -22.85 54.51
C VAL A 100 29.05 -22.51 55.88
N LEU A 101 28.33 -21.71 56.67
CA LEU A 101 28.87 -21.11 57.89
C LEU A 101 29.05 -22.15 59.01
N LEU A 102 28.11 -23.09 59.16
CA LEU A 102 28.20 -24.10 60.22
C LEU A 102 28.95 -25.36 59.77
N ALA A 103 28.89 -25.73 58.50
CA ALA A 103 29.61 -26.91 57.99
C ALA A 103 31.13 -26.74 58.10
N LYS A 104 31.66 -25.50 58.08
CA LYS A 104 33.07 -25.20 58.36
C LYS A 104 33.49 -25.50 59.80
N VAL A 105 32.59 -25.40 60.77
CA VAL A 105 32.85 -25.81 62.17
C VAL A 105 33.03 -27.34 62.27
N LEU A 106 32.40 -28.09 61.36
CA LEU A 106 32.52 -29.55 61.23
C LEU A 106 33.57 -29.99 60.19
N GLN A 107 34.44 -29.08 59.72
CA GLN A 107 35.44 -29.31 58.67
C GLN A 107 34.86 -29.79 57.31
N ALA A 108 33.58 -29.55 57.03
CA ALA A 108 33.02 -29.82 55.71
C ALA A 108 33.47 -28.74 54.69
N GLY A 109 33.74 -29.17 53.46
CA GLY A 109 34.15 -28.29 52.36
C GLY A 109 33.03 -27.36 51.89
N ASP A 110 33.39 -26.37 51.06
CA ASP A 110 32.43 -25.44 50.45
C ASP A 110 31.42 -26.21 49.55
N LEU A 111 30.14 -25.83 49.63
CA LEU A 111 29.08 -26.45 48.84
C LEU A 111 29.04 -25.80 47.45
N VAL A 112 29.33 -26.58 46.39
CA VAL A 112 29.23 -26.10 45.01
C VAL A 112 27.82 -26.33 44.48
N ILE A 113 27.10 -25.24 44.22
CA ILE A 113 25.76 -25.27 43.61
C ILE A 113 25.91 -25.15 42.10
N LYS A 114 25.32 -26.09 41.36
CA LYS A 114 25.27 -26.07 39.90
C LYS A 114 23.85 -25.81 39.43
N ALA A 115 23.71 -24.91 38.46
CA ALA A 115 22.48 -24.66 37.72
C ALA A 115 22.78 -24.82 36.23
N SER A 116 21.97 -25.59 35.51
CA SER A 116 22.16 -25.86 34.08
C SER A 116 20.87 -25.62 33.31
N ALA A 117 21.00 -25.05 32.13
CA ALA A 117 19.90 -24.83 31.20
C ALA A 117 20.37 -25.02 29.76
N SER A 118 19.53 -25.63 28.93
CA SER A 118 19.78 -25.79 27.50
C SER A 118 18.72 -25.06 26.69
N ALA A 119 19.15 -24.34 25.66
CA ALA A 119 18.26 -23.69 24.70
C ALA A 119 18.52 -24.26 23.30
N GLU A 120 17.51 -24.93 22.74
CA GLU A 120 17.56 -25.49 21.40
C GLU A 120 17.58 -24.35 20.37
N VAL A 121 18.57 -24.38 19.49
CA VAL A 121 18.65 -23.55 18.29
C VAL A 121 17.93 -24.31 17.21
N GLY A 122 16.73 -23.87 16.85
CA GLY A 122 16.03 -24.47 15.73
C GLY A 122 16.92 -24.43 14.49
N THR A 123 17.33 -25.59 13.96
CA THR A 123 17.44 -25.73 12.51
C THR A 123 16.07 -25.32 12.02
N ALA A 124 15.96 -24.35 11.11
CA ALA A 124 14.68 -23.92 10.60
C ALA A 124 13.82 -25.14 10.29
N SER A 125 12.90 -25.51 11.20
CA SER A 125 11.70 -26.16 10.76
C SER A 125 11.11 -25.11 9.86
N SER A 126 11.08 -25.46 8.58
CA SER A 126 10.19 -24.90 7.59
C SER A 126 8.71 -25.09 8.00
N SER A 127 8.38 -24.78 9.26
CA SER A 127 7.05 -24.70 9.85
C SER A 127 6.72 -23.27 10.30
N GLY A 128 7.62 -22.32 10.06
CA GLY A 128 7.42 -20.87 10.19
C GLY A 128 8.12 -20.09 9.09
N GLY A 129 8.34 -20.71 7.93
CA GLY A 129 8.82 -19.99 6.75
C GLY A 129 7.70 -19.06 6.30
N ASN A 130 7.88 -17.75 6.52
CA ASN A 130 6.94 -16.69 6.15
C ASN A 130 6.20 -17.04 4.85
N GLY A 131 4.92 -17.36 5.00
CA GLY A 131 4.08 -17.74 3.87
C GLY A 131 3.94 -16.58 2.90
N CYS A 132 3.93 -16.87 1.60
CA CYS A 132 3.53 -15.89 0.59
C CYS A 132 2.06 -15.98 0.23
N ILE A 133 1.41 -17.10 0.54
CA ILE A 133 -0.03 -17.26 0.46
C ILE A 133 -0.51 -17.59 1.87
N ILE A 134 -1.23 -16.67 2.51
CA ILE A 134 -1.67 -16.79 3.90
C ILE A 134 -3.18 -16.53 4.00
N ALA A 135 -3.91 -17.49 4.54
CA ALA A 135 -5.27 -17.32 5.03
C ALA A 135 -5.25 -17.21 6.57
N LEU A 136 -5.60 -16.04 7.10
CA LEU A 136 -5.43 -15.69 8.51
C LEU A 136 -6.62 -16.12 9.39
N ASP A 137 -7.83 -16.22 8.85
CA ASP A 137 -9.03 -16.53 9.64
C ASP A 137 -9.14 -18.03 9.90
N SER A 138 -9.16 -18.41 11.17
CA SER A 138 -9.35 -19.81 11.58
C SER A 138 -10.78 -20.33 11.44
N ALA A 139 -11.77 -19.44 11.39
CA ALA A 139 -13.18 -19.78 11.18
C ALA A 139 -13.59 -19.74 9.70
N GLY A 140 -12.72 -19.22 8.83
CA GLY A 140 -12.96 -19.08 7.40
C GLY A 140 -12.77 -20.37 6.60
N THR A 141 -12.85 -20.24 5.27
CA THR A 141 -12.64 -21.35 4.33
C THR A 141 -11.17 -21.70 4.11
N GLY A 142 -10.24 -20.87 4.59
CA GLY A 142 -8.80 -21.06 4.43
C GLY A 142 -8.32 -20.79 3.00
N VAL A 143 -7.45 -21.65 2.49
CA VAL A 143 -6.99 -21.61 1.09
C VAL A 143 -7.77 -22.63 0.29
N THR A 144 -8.52 -22.18 -0.72
CA THR A 144 -9.42 -23.02 -1.52
C THR A 144 -9.09 -22.96 -3.01
N MET A 145 -9.04 -24.13 -3.66
CA MET A 145 -8.83 -24.27 -5.10
C MET A 145 -9.98 -25.02 -5.76
N SER A 146 -10.36 -24.61 -6.98
CA SER A 146 -11.38 -25.30 -7.79
C SER A 146 -11.20 -25.05 -9.28
N GLY A 147 -11.83 -25.86 -10.15
CA GLY A 147 -11.90 -25.58 -11.59
C GLY A 147 -10.60 -25.79 -12.38
N GLY A 148 -9.81 -26.81 -12.04
CA GLY A 148 -8.64 -27.20 -12.84
C GLY A 148 -7.39 -26.33 -12.63
N THR A 149 -7.32 -25.59 -11.52
CA THR A 149 -6.33 -24.52 -11.31
C THR A 149 -5.00 -25.00 -10.79
N SER A 150 -3.96 -24.22 -11.09
CA SER A 150 -2.59 -24.45 -10.59
C SER A 150 -2.09 -23.19 -9.87
N LEU A 151 -1.64 -23.35 -8.63
CA LEU A 151 -0.94 -22.36 -7.83
C LEU A 151 0.55 -22.74 -7.79
N ASN A 152 1.39 -22.00 -8.51
CA ASN A 152 2.82 -22.30 -8.60
C ASN A 152 3.67 -21.33 -7.76
N VAL A 153 4.05 -21.77 -6.56
CA VAL A 153 4.79 -21.01 -5.54
C VAL A 153 5.97 -21.81 -4.95
N PRO A 154 6.90 -22.34 -5.78
CA PRO A 154 7.83 -23.41 -5.40
C PRO A 154 8.79 -23.02 -4.28
N ASN A 155 9.13 -21.74 -4.18
CA ASN A 155 10.04 -21.23 -3.16
C ASN A 155 9.33 -20.78 -1.87
N CYS A 156 8.00 -20.86 -1.83
CA CYS A 156 7.16 -20.25 -0.81
C CYS A 156 6.34 -21.28 -0.04
N THR A 157 6.06 -20.99 1.22
CA THR A 157 5.10 -21.74 2.05
C THR A 157 3.67 -21.24 1.81
N VAL A 158 2.73 -22.16 1.61
CA VAL A 158 1.28 -21.86 1.66
C VAL A 158 0.79 -22.13 3.07
N ALA A 159 0.12 -21.16 3.69
CA ALA A 159 -0.29 -21.23 5.07
C ALA A 159 -1.78 -20.88 5.27
N SER A 160 -2.47 -21.61 6.13
CA SER A 160 -3.87 -21.40 6.44
C SER A 160 -4.12 -21.67 7.92
N ASN A 161 -4.73 -20.72 8.62
CA ASN A 161 -5.24 -20.94 9.97
C ASN A 161 -6.54 -21.77 9.98
N ALA A 162 -7.10 -22.06 8.81
CA ALA A 162 -8.17 -23.02 8.58
C ALA A 162 -7.64 -24.22 7.76
N THR A 163 -8.48 -24.80 6.90
CA THR A 163 -8.08 -25.91 6.01
C THR A 163 -7.35 -25.39 4.75
N ILE A 164 -6.66 -26.29 4.05
CA ILE A 164 -6.19 -26.09 2.68
C ILE A 164 -6.94 -27.10 1.82
N THR A 165 -7.75 -26.62 0.87
CA THR A 165 -8.58 -27.45 0.01
C THR A 165 -8.02 -27.44 -1.41
N SER A 166 -7.40 -28.54 -1.83
CA SER A 166 -6.87 -28.75 -3.19
C SER A 166 -7.40 -30.06 -3.77
N PRO A 167 -8.63 -30.08 -4.33
CA PRO A 167 -9.25 -31.27 -4.90
C PRO A 167 -8.48 -31.82 -6.11
N CYS A 168 -8.70 -33.10 -6.44
CA CYS A 168 -8.14 -33.70 -7.65
C CYS A 168 -8.50 -32.89 -8.91
N GLY A 169 -7.51 -32.67 -9.77
CA GLY A 169 -7.60 -31.74 -10.91
C GLY A 169 -7.07 -30.34 -10.62
N THR A 170 -6.81 -29.99 -9.35
CA THR A 170 -6.05 -28.79 -8.97
C THR A 170 -4.60 -29.14 -8.63
N LYS A 171 -3.71 -28.14 -8.57
CA LYS A 171 -2.30 -28.33 -8.20
C LYS A 171 -1.78 -27.15 -7.37
N ILE A 172 -1.13 -27.43 -6.24
CA ILE A 172 -0.33 -26.46 -5.47
C ILE A 172 1.12 -26.91 -5.53
N VAL A 173 1.98 -26.11 -6.16
CA VAL A 173 3.43 -26.29 -6.12
C VAL A 173 3.99 -25.37 -5.05
N THR A 174 4.51 -25.90 -3.95
CA THR A 174 4.94 -25.13 -2.79
C THR A 174 6.14 -25.77 -2.10
N LYS A 175 6.93 -24.94 -1.39
CA LYS A 175 8.00 -25.43 -0.51
C LYS A 175 7.45 -26.23 0.67
N ALA A 176 6.33 -25.79 1.24
CA ALA A 176 5.68 -26.41 2.39
C ALA A 176 4.23 -25.91 2.53
N ALA A 177 3.37 -26.73 3.13
CA ALA A 177 2.01 -26.34 3.48
C ALA A 177 1.78 -26.36 5.01
N LEU A 178 1.25 -25.27 5.55
CA LEU A 178 0.87 -25.13 6.96
C LEU A 178 -0.64 -25.03 7.08
N TYR A 179 -1.24 -25.90 7.87
CA TYR A 179 -2.67 -25.87 8.17
C TYR A 179 -2.90 -25.77 9.68
N ASN A 180 -4.07 -25.27 10.09
CA ASN A 180 -4.46 -25.28 11.50
C ASN A 180 -5.90 -25.77 11.74
N SER A 181 -6.55 -26.35 10.72
CA SER A 181 -7.81 -27.08 10.87
C SER A 181 -7.69 -28.33 11.78
N SER A 182 -8.84 -28.90 12.14
CA SER A 182 -8.94 -30.13 12.94
C SER A 182 -8.28 -31.32 12.25
N SER A 183 -8.48 -31.47 10.94
CA SER A 183 -7.87 -32.50 10.08
C SER A 183 -6.86 -31.90 9.08
N PRO A 184 -5.85 -32.68 8.65
CA PRO A 184 -4.99 -32.27 7.54
C PRO A 184 -5.76 -32.15 6.22
N PRO A 185 -5.20 -31.42 5.23
CA PRO A 185 -5.67 -31.45 3.84
C PRO A 185 -5.78 -32.88 3.30
N ASP A 186 -6.84 -33.17 2.57
CA ASP A 186 -7.04 -34.47 1.93
C ASP A 186 -6.04 -34.66 0.77
N GLN A 187 -5.18 -35.67 0.86
CA GLN A 187 -4.11 -35.99 -0.09
C GLN A 187 -3.99 -37.52 -0.26
N PRO A 188 -4.98 -38.17 -0.89
CA PRO A 188 -4.93 -39.61 -1.10
C PRO A 188 -3.73 -40.00 -1.97
N SER A 189 -3.22 -41.22 -1.81
CA SER A 189 -2.00 -41.68 -2.48
C SER A 189 -2.05 -41.63 -4.01
N TRP A 190 -3.25 -41.72 -4.59
CA TRP A 190 -3.50 -41.63 -6.03
C TRP A 190 -3.72 -40.20 -6.53
N CYS A 191 -3.84 -39.22 -5.63
CA CYS A 191 -4.08 -37.82 -5.96
C CYS A 191 -3.44 -36.89 -4.91
N GLN A 192 -2.13 -36.67 -5.09
CA GLN A 192 -1.34 -35.74 -4.29
C GLN A 192 -1.24 -34.41 -5.03
N THR A 193 -2.12 -33.47 -4.73
CA THR A 193 -2.21 -32.17 -5.42
C THR A 193 -1.27 -31.12 -4.84
N ILE A 194 -0.78 -31.30 -3.60
CA ILE A 194 0.18 -30.42 -2.95
C ILE A 194 1.59 -30.99 -3.09
N GLN A 195 2.40 -30.39 -3.95
CA GLN A 195 3.68 -30.92 -4.42
C GLN A 195 4.80 -29.88 -4.32
N LYS A 196 6.05 -30.33 -4.35
CA LYS A 196 7.23 -29.49 -4.61
C LYS A 196 7.41 -29.29 -6.11
N GLN A 197 8.38 -28.46 -6.48
CA GLN A 197 8.70 -28.17 -7.88
C GLN A 197 9.10 -29.40 -8.70
N ASP A 198 9.71 -30.40 -8.06
CA ASP A 198 10.09 -31.68 -8.67
C ASP A 198 8.93 -32.67 -8.84
N GLY A 199 7.71 -32.30 -8.40
CA GLY A 199 6.51 -33.13 -8.47
C GLY A 199 6.33 -34.10 -7.29
N THR A 200 7.28 -34.18 -6.36
CA THR A 200 7.13 -34.97 -5.13
C THR A 200 6.17 -34.29 -4.15
N PRO A 201 5.48 -35.01 -3.25
CA PRO A 201 4.60 -34.38 -2.28
C PRO A 201 5.34 -33.37 -1.39
N ALA A 202 4.74 -32.19 -1.20
CA ALA A 202 5.27 -31.16 -0.32
C ALA A 202 5.05 -31.53 1.16
N PRO A 203 5.93 -31.10 2.08
CA PRO A 203 5.72 -31.32 3.50
C PRO A 203 4.46 -30.57 3.97
N ILE A 204 3.56 -31.29 4.62
CA ILE A 204 2.32 -30.75 5.21
C ILE A 204 2.45 -30.87 6.73
N SER A 205 2.33 -29.76 7.45
CA SER A 205 2.45 -29.76 8.91
C SER A 205 1.42 -28.84 9.57
N LYS A 206 1.02 -29.19 10.79
CA LYS A 206 0.06 -28.39 11.55
C LYS A 206 0.80 -27.26 12.28
N ALA A 207 0.43 -26.02 12.01
CA ALA A 207 1.02 -24.85 12.66
C ALA A 207 0.07 -23.64 12.58
N VAL A 208 0.04 -22.83 13.65
CA VAL A 208 -0.62 -21.52 13.64
C VAL A 208 0.25 -20.54 12.86
N THR A 209 -0.37 -19.76 11.98
CA THR A 209 0.29 -18.74 11.16
C THR A 209 -0.09 -17.36 11.68
N ALA A 210 0.90 -16.60 12.15
CA ALA A 210 0.72 -15.21 12.51
C ALA A 210 0.69 -14.32 11.25
N ASP A 211 0.09 -13.14 11.36
CA ASP A 211 0.12 -12.12 10.31
C ASP A 211 1.51 -11.45 10.24
N PRO A 212 2.28 -11.65 9.14
CA PRO A 212 3.61 -11.06 9.02
C PRO A 212 3.60 -9.55 8.77
N LEU A 213 2.47 -8.97 8.35
CA LEU A 213 2.35 -7.55 7.99
C LEU A 213 1.60 -6.70 9.04
N ALA A 214 1.03 -7.32 10.08
CA ALA A 214 0.30 -6.61 11.14
C ALA A 214 1.11 -5.47 11.80
N ALA A 215 2.42 -5.66 12.01
CA ALA A 215 3.33 -4.67 12.58
C ALA A 215 4.24 -4.00 11.54
N HIS A 216 3.99 -4.18 10.25
CA HIS A 216 4.83 -3.64 9.20
C HIS A 216 4.72 -2.11 9.14
N SER A 217 5.85 -1.40 9.25
CA SER A 217 5.89 0.07 9.37
C SER A 217 5.27 0.78 8.15
N GLY A 218 5.42 0.21 6.96
CA GLY A 218 4.77 0.69 5.74
C GLY A 218 3.25 0.57 5.79
N VAL A 219 2.72 -0.53 6.33
CA VAL A 219 1.27 -0.77 6.46
C VAL A 219 0.68 0.19 7.49
N LEU A 220 1.30 0.29 8.67
CA LEU A 220 0.87 1.19 9.73
C LEU A 220 0.83 2.65 9.26
N ALA A 221 1.84 3.08 8.49
CA ALA A 221 1.88 4.42 7.94
C ALA A 221 0.83 4.66 6.85
N ALA A 222 0.58 3.66 6.00
CA ALA A 222 -0.44 3.75 4.97
C ALA A 222 -1.82 3.95 5.60
N VAL A 223 -2.13 3.16 6.64
CA VAL A 223 -3.40 3.26 7.38
C VAL A 223 -3.50 4.58 8.15
N ALA A 224 -2.41 5.04 8.78
CA ALA A 224 -2.38 6.32 9.51
C ALA A 224 -2.68 7.53 8.60
N ARG A 225 -2.34 7.46 7.31
CA ARG A 225 -2.57 8.54 6.34
C ARG A 225 -4.05 8.94 6.22
N PHE A 226 -5.00 8.02 6.43
CA PHE A 226 -6.43 8.35 6.42
C PHE A 226 -6.80 9.38 7.51
N GLY A 227 -6.13 9.36 8.66
CA GLY A 227 -6.31 10.36 9.70
C GLY A 227 -5.86 11.76 9.26
N GLU A 228 -4.78 11.85 8.49
CA GLU A 228 -4.30 13.10 7.91
C GLU A 228 -5.26 13.61 6.82
N GLN A 229 -5.77 12.72 5.96
CA GLN A 229 -6.72 13.09 4.91
C GLN A 229 -7.99 13.75 5.45
N ALA A 230 -8.48 13.31 6.60
CA ALA A 230 -9.67 13.87 7.23
C ALA A 230 -9.53 15.37 7.60
N SER A 231 -8.30 15.89 7.72
CA SER A 231 -8.02 17.31 7.99
C SER A 231 -7.87 18.17 6.73
N LEU A 232 -7.84 17.56 5.53
CA LEU A 232 -7.61 18.27 4.28
C LEU A 232 -8.90 18.89 3.74
N ASN A 233 -8.82 20.17 3.33
CA ASN A 233 -9.96 20.92 2.82
C ASN A 233 -9.98 21.00 1.29
N ALA A 234 -11.17 20.81 0.72
CA ALA A 234 -11.39 20.99 -0.71
C ALA A 234 -11.09 22.43 -1.14
N PRO A 235 -10.65 22.64 -2.40
CA PRO A 235 -10.43 23.97 -2.94
C PRO A 235 -11.71 24.81 -2.87
N ALA A 236 -11.59 26.03 -2.34
CA ALA A 236 -12.70 26.96 -2.29
C ALA A 236 -13.02 27.50 -3.68
N ARG A 237 -14.29 27.86 -3.89
CA ARG A 237 -14.70 28.54 -5.12
C ARG A 237 -14.01 29.90 -5.24
N PRO A 238 -13.53 30.27 -6.44
CA PRO A 238 -13.05 31.62 -6.69
C PRO A 238 -14.14 32.65 -6.37
N ARG A 239 -13.72 33.87 -6.00
CA ARG A 239 -14.66 34.98 -5.77
C ARG A 239 -15.42 35.29 -7.07
N ALA A 240 -16.67 35.71 -6.92
CA ALA A 240 -17.46 36.19 -8.04
C ALA A 240 -16.74 37.35 -8.75
N VAL A 241 -16.83 37.35 -10.08
CA VAL A 241 -16.25 38.37 -10.95
C VAL A 241 -17.39 39.12 -11.62
N ASP A 242 -17.29 40.44 -11.61
CA ASP A 242 -18.22 41.37 -12.25
C ASP A 242 -17.45 42.26 -13.23
N GLY A 243 -17.84 42.20 -14.51
CA GLY A 243 -17.15 42.87 -15.61
C GLY A 243 -17.93 42.71 -16.91
N ASP A 244 -17.58 43.49 -17.92
CA ASP A 244 -18.24 43.46 -19.22
C ASP A 244 -17.92 42.16 -19.98
N ASP A 245 -18.94 41.58 -20.63
CA ASP A 245 -18.82 40.34 -21.41
C ASP A 245 -17.95 40.57 -22.67
N LEU A 246 -17.14 39.57 -23.01
CA LEU A 246 -16.37 39.51 -24.25
C LEU A 246 -17.02 38.53 -25.21
N GLU A 247 -17.86 39.06 -26.11
CA GLU A 247 -18.47 38.27 -27.18
C GLU A 247 -17.79 38.58 -28.52
N PHE A 248 -17.13 37.57 -29.09
CA PHE A 248 -16.42 37.69 -30.36
C PHE A 248 -17.36 37.37 -31.52
N ASP A 249 -17.67 38.38 -32.34
CA ASP A 249 -18.54 38.24 -33.50
C ASP A 249 -18.03 39.11 -34.66
N ARG A 250 -17.82 38.51 -35.84
CA ARG A 250 -17.31 39.23 -37.02
C ARG A 250 -18.40 39.87 -37.87
N TRP A 251 -19.67 39.53 -37.65
CA TRP A 251 -20.80 39.99 -38.45
C TRP A 251 -21.59 41.08 -37.72
N ASP A 252 -21.81 40.93 -36.41
CA ASP A 252 -22.60 41.88 -35.60
C ASP A 252 -21.78 43.12 -35.17
N GLN A 253 -22.16 44.30 -35.67
CA GLN A 253 -21.48 45.56 -35.35
C GLN A 253 -21.64 45.98 -33.89
N SER A 254 -22.81 45.76 -33.29
CA SER A 254 -23.10 46.15 -31.91
C SER A 254 -22.24 45.34 -30.94
N LYS A 255 -22.11 44.03 -31.18
CA LYS A 255 -21.22 43.16 -30.40
C LYS A 255 -19.76 43.57 -30.52
N ARG A 256 -19.28 43.92 -31.72
CA ARG A 256 -17.91 44.44 -31.91
C ARG A 256 -17.65 45.73 -31.14
N GLN A 257 -18.60 46.65 -31.11
CA GLN A 257 -18.47 47.90 -30.35
C GLN A 257 -18.46 47.65 -28.84
N ALA A 258 -19.30 46.74 -28.35
CA ALA A 258 -19.30 46.33 -26.95
C ALA A 258 -17.97 45.65 -26.55
N LEU A 259 -17.46 44.74 -27.39
CA LEU A 259 -16.18 44.06 -27.20
C LEU A 259 -15.01 45.06 -27.12
N ASP A 260 -14.94 46.01 -28.06
CA ASP A 260 -13.88 47.03 -28.08
C ASP A 260 -13.93 47.92 -26.83
N LYS A 261 -15.13 48.31 -26.39
CA LYS A 261 -15.33 49.07 -25.15
C LYS A 261 -14.83 48.30 -23.92
N ALA A 262 -15.24 47.03 -23.78
CA ALA A 262 -14.86 46.17 -22.67
C ALA A 262 -13.34 45.96 -22.60
N LEU A 263 -12.70 45.69 -23.74
CA LEU A 263 -11.25 45.51 -23.83
C LEU A 263 -10.47 46.78 -23.49
N LYS A 264 -10.87 47.94 -24.05
CA LYS A 264 -10.21 49.21 -23.78
C LYS A 264 -10.27 49.61 -22.31
N ALA A 265 -11.40 49.33 -21.64
CA ALA A 265 -11.55 49.58 -20.19
C ALA A 265 -10.51 48.83 -19.34
N GLN A 266 -9.99 47.70 -19.84
CA GLN A 266 -8.96 46.90 -19.18
C GLN A 266 -7.55 47.12 -19.75
N GLY A 267 -7.34 48.11 -20.63
CA GLY A 267 -6.04 48.38 -21.27
C GLY A 267 -5.66 47.33 -22.33
N CYS A 268 -6.66 46.70 -22.94
CA CYS A 268 -6.51 45.73 -24.02
C CYS A 268 -7.05 46.28 -25.35
N ARG A 269 -6.58 45.69 -26.46
CA ARG A 269 -7.05 45.96 -27.82
C ARG A 269 -7.20 44.65 -28.59
N ALA A 270 -8.22 44.57 -29.44
CA ALA A 270 -8.42 43.45 -30.35
C ALA A 270 -8.20 43.86 -31.82
N SER A 271 -7.68 42.94 -32.61
CA SER A 271 -7.61 43.04 -34.08
C SER A 271 -8.06 41.74 -34.72
N TYR A 272 -8.73 41.80 -35.86
CA TYR A 272 -9.18 40.61 -36.60
C TYR A 272 -8.47 40.53 -37.95
N SER A 273 -7.80 39.40 -38.20
CA SER A 273 -7.23 39.01 -39.50
C SER A 273 -7.29 37.50 -39.56
N ASP A 274 -8.45 36.98 -39.97
CA ASP A 274 -8.91 35.58 -39.93
C ASP A 274 -9.08 34.98 -38.52
N ILE A 275 -8.22 35.39 -37.58
CA ILE A 275 -8.35 35.14 -36.15
C ILE A 275 -8.39 36.46 -35.37
N TRP A 276 -9.05 36.45 -34.22
CA TRP A 276 -9.05 37.55 -33.28
C TRP A 276 -7.77 37.50 -32.45
N ARG A 277 -7.00 38.58 -32.44
CA ARG A 277 -5.83 38.73 -31.57
C ARG A 277 -6.08 39.84 -30.57
N VAL A 278 -6.01 39.50 -29.28
CA VAL A 278 -6.11 40.45 -28.18
C VAL A 278 -4.72 40.66 -27.58
N THR A 279 -4.33 41.92 -27.40
CA THR A 279 -3.09 42.30 -26.70
C THR A 279 -3.43 43.24 -25.56
N CYS A 280 -2.84 43.02 -24.40
CA CYS A 280 -3.10 43.80 -23.20
C CYS A 280 -1.80 44.42 -22.68
N THR A 281 -1.93 45.62 -22.10
CA THR A 281 -0.81 46.32 -21.43
C THR A 281 -0.92 46.23 -19.91
N SER A 282 -2.14 46.17 -19.38
CA SER A 282 -2.42 45.90 -17.97
C SER A 282 -2.12 44.44 -17.62
N THR A 283 -1.65 44.21 -16.39
CA THR A 283 -1.39 42.87 -15.84
C THR A 283 -2.50 42.35 -14.94
N THR A 284 -3.52 43.15 -14.65
CA THR A 284 -4.71 42.70 -13.91
C THR A 284 -5.92 43.01 -14.77
N LEU A 285 -6.60 41.97 -15.24
CA LEU A 285 -7.68 42.06 -16.20
C LEU A 285 -8.95 41.49 -15.60
N THR A 286 -10.05 42.22 -15.74
CA THR A 286 -11.36 41.79 -15.23
C THR A 286 -12.42 41.88 -16.31
N PHE A 287 -13.05 40.75 -16.60
CA PHE A 287 -14.07 40.60 -17.64
C PHE A 287 -15.23 39.73 -17.16
N GLY A 288 -16.38 39.91 -17.80
CA GLY A 288 -17.56 39.06 -17.65
C GLY A 288 -17.36 37.70 -18.33
N ASN A 289 -18.40 37.23 -19.02
CA ASN A 289 -18.33 35.99 -19.80
C ASN A 289 -17.46 36.19 -21.04
N PHE A 290 -16.51 35.30 -21.25
CA PHE A 290 -15.81 35.16 -22.51
C PHE A 290 -16.54 34.13 -23.37
N LEU A 291 -17.11 34.58 -24.49
CA LEU A 291 -17.99 33.80 -25.35
C LEU A 291 -17.46 33.76 -26.78
N ILE A 292 -17.28 32.54 -27.32
CA ILE A 292 -16.85 32.35 -28.72
C ILE A 292 -17.85 31.43 -29.46
N GLY A 293 -18.36 31.95 -30.59
CA GLY A 293 -19.19 31.22 -31.54
C GLY A 293 -18.41 30.32 -32.50
N SER A 294 -19.12 29.64 -33.40
CA SER A 294 -18.55 28.70 -34.37
C SER A 294 -17.55 29.36 -35.32
N SER A 295 -16.58 28.59 -35.83
CA SER A 295 -15.60 28.99 -36.86
C SER A 295 -14.64 30.15 -36.49
N LEU A 296 -14.68 30.64 -35.26
CA LEU A 296 -13.80 31.71 -34.78
C LEU A 296 -12.63 31.14 -33.99
N THR A 297 -11.49 31.81 -34.07
CA THR A 297 -10.33 31.56 -33.21
C THR A 297 -9.92 32.85 -32.53
N VAL A 298 -9.70 32.79 -31.21
CA VAL A 298 -9.22 33.92 -30.40
C VAL A 298 -7.87 33.60 -29.78
N GLU A 299 -6.87 34.43 -30.06
CA GLU A 299 -5.59 34.44 -29.36
C GLU A 299 -5.57 35.60 -28.37
N PHE A 300 -5.65 35.27 -27.09
CA PHE A 300 -5.77 36.23 -26.01
C PHE A 300 -4.45 36.39 -25.27
N ASN A 301 -3.79 37.51 -25.50
CA ASN A 301 -2.61 37.96 -24.76
C ASN A 301 -1.47 36.92 -24.70
N LEU A 302 -1.19 36.25 -25.82
CA LEU A 302 -0.21 35.14 -25.88
C LEU A 302 1.21 35.54 -25.43
N SER A 303 1.61 36.77 -25.72
CA SER A 303 2.91 37.34 -25.30
C SER A 303 2.84 38.11 -23.98
N GLY A 304 1.76 37.95 -23.22
CA GLY A 304 1.59 38.56 -21.91
C GLY A 304 2.58 38.01 -20.88
N PRO A 305 2.96 38.82 -19.86
CA PRO A 305 3.85 38.34 -18.80
C PRO A 305 3.15 37.30 -17.93
N ALA A 306 3.89 36.32 -17.40
CA ALA A 306 3.36 35.27 -16.52
C ALA A 306 2.77 35.80 -15.20
N SER A 307 3.07 37.05 -14.81
CA SER A 307 2.45 37.75 -13.68
C SER A 307 1.05 38.28 -13.97
N THR A 308 0.53 38.11 -15.19
CA THR A 308 -0.82 38.58 -15.55
C THR A 308 -1.88 37.81 -14.78
N VAL A 309 -2.82 38.53 -14.18
CA VAL A 309 -4.00 38.01 -13.49
C VAL A 309 -5.22 38.22 -14.36
N TYR A 310 -5.84 37.13 -14.78
CA TYR A 310 -7.07 37.08 -15.56
C TYR A 310 -8.25 36.73 -14.65
N ASN A 311 -9.17 37.66 -14.45
CA ASN A 311 -10.44 37.44 -13.77
C ASN A 311 -11.55 37.40 -14.82
N PHE A 312 -12.09 36.21 -15.07
CA PHE A 312 -13.21 36.03 -16.01
C PHE A 312 -14.40 35.48 -15.25
N LYS A 313 -15.62 35.95 -15.53
CA LYS A 313 -16.82 35.30 -14.98
C LYS A 313 -16.93 33.85 -15.44
N SER A 314 -16.74 33.60 -16.75
CA SER A 314 -16.66 32.26 -17.35
C SER A 314 -15.87 32.32 -18.67
N ILE A 315 -15.33 31.19 -19.12
CA ILE A 315 -14.68 31.06 -20.43
C ILE A 315 -15.36 29.92 -21.19
N ARG A 316 -16.13 30.25 -22.23
CA ARG A 316 -17.03 29.28 -22.89
C ARG A 316 -16.94 29.39 -24.41
N SER A 317 -16.64 28.27 -25.06
CA SER A 317 -16.89 28.08 -26.49
C SER A 317 -18.33 27.59 -26.67
N THR A 318 -19.26 28.48 -27.02
CA THR A 318 -20.70 28.15 -27.16
C THR A 318 -21.07 27.60 -28.55
N GLY A 319 -20.27 27.89 -29.58
CA GLY A 319 -20.54 27.46 -30.96
C GLY A 319 -19.47 26.58 -31.61
N GLY A 320 -18.46 26.15 -30.86
CA GLY A 320 -17.33 25.40 -31.42
C GLY A 320 -16.13 26.27 -31.82
N GLY A 321 -16.02 27.47 -31.24
CA GLY A 321 -14.89 28.35 -31.45
C GLY A 321 -13.64 27.90 -30.67
N ASN A 322 -12.49 28.33 -31.16
CA ASN A 322 -11.19 28.00 -30.59
C ASN A 322 -10.63 29.17 -29.80
N PHE A 323 -9.90 28.89 -28.73
CA PHE A 323 -9.21 29.92 -27.96
C PHE A 323 -7.82 29.50 -27.52
N LYS A 324 -6.92 30.48 -27.41
CA LYS A 324 -5.59 30.32 -26.87
C LYS A 324 -5.28 31.49 -25.95
N PHE A 325 -4.88 31.22 -24.72
CA PHE A 325 -4.48 32.24 -23.75
C PHE A 325 -2.98 32.16 -23.46
N GLY A 326 -2.36 33.32 -23.20
CA GLY A 326 -1.00 33.41 -22.67
C GLY A 326 -0.88 32.87 -21.24
N PRO A 327 0.33 32.88 -20.66
CA PRO A 327 0.55 32.46 -19.28
C PRO A 327 -0.07 33.45 -18.27
N GLY A 328 -0.37 32.97 -17.06
CA GLY A 328 -0.85 33.82 -15.98
C GLY A 328 -1.65 33.11 -14.89
N THR A 329 -2.25 33.90 -14.00
CA THR A 329 -3.18 33.41 -12.97
C THR A 329 -4.61 33.61 -13.45
N PHE A 330 -5.38 32.53 -13.57
CA PHE A 330 -6.77 32.52 -14.03
C PHE A 330 -7.71 32.28 -12.85
N ASN A 331 -8.55 33.27 -12.56
CA ASN A 331 -9.65 33.16 -11.61
C ASN A 331 -10.98 33.13 -12.38
N VAL A 332 -11.63 31.97 -12.43
CA VAL A 332 -12.81 31.74 -13.27
C VAL A 332 -13.93 31.08 -12.45
N PRO A 333 -14.71 31.84 -11.65
CA PRO A 333 -15.78 31.27 -10.80
C PRO A 333 -16.87 30.50 -11.55
N GLY A 334 -17.14 30.84 -12.81
CA GLY A 334 -18.14 30.19 -13.66
C GLY A 334 -17.57 29.17 -14.65
N GLY A 335 -16.37 28.66 -14.40
CA GLY A 335 -15.79 27.53 -15.12
C GLY A 335 -15.27 27.81 -16.53
N ILE A 336 -14.62 26.78 -17.07
CA ILE A 336 -14.09 26.76 -18.43
C ILE A 336 -14.74 25.62 -19.20
N SER A 337 -15.31 25.91 -20.38
CA SER A 337 -15.87 24.90 -21.26
C SER A 337 -15.36 25.04 -22.70
N LEU A 338 -14.95 23.91 -23.26
CA LEU A 338 -14.59 23.78 -24.66
C LEU A 338 -15.62 22.89 -25.36
N ASN A 339 -16.33 23.47 -26.34
CA ASN A 339 -17.13 22.72 -27.31
C ASN A 339 -16.57 22.82 -28.73
N GLY A 340 -15.43 23.51 -28.93
CA GLY A 340 -14.71 23.66 -30.21
C GLY A 340 -13.56 22.68 -30.36
N ASP A 341 -12.75 22.89 -31.40
CA ASP A 341 -11.66 21.99 -31.76
C ASP A 341 -10.42 22.18 -30.88
N THR A 342 -10.16 23.40 -30.39
CA THR A 342 -8.95 23.70 -29.62
C THR A 342 -9.15 24.82 -28.60
N GLY A 343 -8.90 24.50 -27.34
CA GLY A 343 -8.71 25.44 -26.24
C GLY A 343 -7.30 25.27 -25.66
N SER A 344 -6.54 26.34 -25.50
CA SER A 344 -5.24 26.25 -24.82
C SER A 344 -4.94 27.41 -23.89
N PHE A 345 -4.14 27.12 -22.86
CA PHE A 345 -3.62 28.09 -21.91
C PHE A 345 -2.11 27.94 -21.77
N GLY A 346 -1.40 29.07 -21.63
CA GLY A 346 -0.02 29.08 -21.16
C GLY A 346 0.10 28.59 -19.71
N ALA A 347 1.33 28.40 -19.23
CA ALA A 347 1.58 27.93 -17.88
C ALA A 347 1.06 28.93 -16.82
N GLY A 348 0.63 28.43 -15.67
CA GLY A 348 0.23 29.29 -14.56
C GLY A 348 -0.67 28.66 -13.51
N ASN A 349 -1.46 29.49 -12.84
CA ASN A 349 -2.31 29.11 -11.72
C ASN A 349 -3.78 29.17 -12.13
N PHE A 350 -4.52 28.08 -11.95
CA PHE A 350 -5.90 27.96 -12.41
C PHE A 350 -6.83 27.72 -11.22
N ARG A 351 -7.58 28.77 -10.85
CA ARG A 351 -8.60 28.72 -9.80
C ARG A 351 -9.98 28.78 -10.44
N ILE A 352 -10.65 27.64 -10.53
CA ILE A 352 -11.79 27.48 -11.42
C ILE A 352 -13.01 26.92 -10.65
N GLY A 353 -14.11 27.68 -10.67
CA GLY A 353 -15.42 27.24 -10.17
C GLY A 353 -16.22 26.48 -11.24
N PRO A 354 -17.40 25.92 -10.95
CA PRO A 354 -18.13 25.09 -11.90
C PRO A 354 -18.71 25.90 -13.05
N SER A 355 -18.62 25.32 -14.24
CA SER A 355 -19.35 25.79 -15.42
C SER A 355 -20.81 25.38 -15.37
N SER A 356 -21.67 26.29 -15.81
CA SER A 356 -23.09 26.00 -16.05
C SER A 356 -23.32 25.00 -17.18
N ASP A 357 -22.32 24.75 -18.04
CA ASP A 357 -22.45 23.85 -19.19
C ASP A 357 -22.48 22.38 -18.81
N CYS A 358 -21.68 21.99 -17.82
CA CYS A 358 -21.57 20.58 -17.44
C CYS A 358 -21.59 20.33 -15.93
N GLY A 359 -21.55 21.37 -15.08
CA GLY A 359 -21.54 21.24 -13.62
C GLY A 359 -20.16 20.93 -13.03
N PHE A 360 -19.10 20.97 -13.83
CA PHE A 360 -17.70 20.77 -13.41
C PHE A 360 -16.87 22.03 -13.65
N SER A 361 -15.74 22.17 -12.98
CA SER A 361 -14.85 23.33 -13.16
C SER A 361 -14.28 23.40 -14.58
N LEU A 362 -13.90 22.24 -15.13
CA LEU A 362 -13.43 22.10 -16.50
C LEU A 362 -14.36 21.15 -17.26
N CYS A 363 -14.81 21.57 -18.43
CA CYS A 363 -15.61 20.77 -19.36
C CYS A 363 -14.86 20.63 -20.69
N GLY A 364 -14.22 19.49 -20.92
CA GLY A 364 -13.68 19.10 -22.22
C GLY A 364 -14.73 18.32 -23.00
N ASN A 365 -15.47 18.97 -23.88
CA ASN A 365 -16.50 18.34 -24.69
C ASN A 365 -16.05 18.21 -26.15
N SER A 366 -16.89 17.56 -26.98
CA SER A 366 -16.71 17.39 -28.43
C SER A 366 -15.45 16.58 -28.82
N ASN A 367 -14.94 16.77 -30.03
CA ASN A 367 -13.76 16.06 -30.57
C ASN A 367 -12.48 16.91 -30.51
N GLY A 368 -12.49 17.98 -29.71
CA GLY A 368 -11.39 18.95 -29.63
C GLY A 368 -10.28 18.59 -28.65
N THR A 369 -9.36 19.53 -28.44
CA THR A 369 -8.28 19.43 -27.45
C THR A 369 -8.32 20.61 -26.50
N LEU A 370 -8.37 20.33 -25.19
CA LEU A 370 -8.22 21.34 -24.14
C LEU A 370 -6.86 21.13 -23.45
N SER A 371 -5.95 22.09 -23.57
CA SER A 371 -4.57 21.93 -23.09
C SER A 371 -4.12 23.09 -22.20
N PHE A 372 -3.38 22.75 -21.16
CA PHE A 372 -2.75 23.71 -20.26
C PHE A 372 -1.25 23.43 -20.27
N ALA A 373 -0.43 24.39 -20.66
CA ALA A 373 1.02 24.25 -20.55
C ALA A 373 1.44 24.18 -19.06
N GLY A 374 2.64 23.71 -18.78
CA GLY A 374 3.16 23.65 -17.42
C GLY A 374 4.62 24.10 -17.26
N PRO A 375 5.11 24.11 -16.01
CA PRO A 375 4.40 23.65 -14.80
C PRO A 375 3.22 24.57 -14.42
N SER A 376 2.14 23.97 -13.91
CA SER A 376 0.90 24.68 -13.56
C SER A 376 0.26 24.13 -12.28
N ASP A 377 -0.41 25.02 -11.55
CA ASP A 377 -1.17 24.71 -10.34
C ASP A 377 -2.67 24.76 -10.63
N PHE A 378 -3.39 23.69 -10.30
CA PHE A 378 -4.83 23.55 -10.54
C PHE A 378 -5.60 23.46 -9.22
N GLU A 379 -6.46 24.45 -8.97
CA GLU A 379 -7.42 24.49 -7.87
C GLU A 379 -8.85 24.54 -8.46
N LEU A 380 -9.42 23.35 -8.67
CA LEU A 380 -10.74 23.17 -9.28
C LEU A 380 -11.76 22.88 -8.18
N SER A 381 -12.77 23.72 -7.97
CA SER A 381 -13.73 23.48 -6.87
C SER A 381 -14.69 22.30 -7.13
N ASP A 382 -14.99 21.98 -8.39
CA ASP A 382 -16.07 21.07 -8.79
C ASP A 382 -15.64 20.06 -9.85
N GLY A 383 -14.35 19.76 -9.93
CA GLY A 383 -13.86 18.64 -10.74
C GLY A 383 -13.60 18.93 -12.22
N LEU A 384 -13.23 17.89 -12.94
CA LEU A 384 -13.04 17.86 -14.39
C LEU A 384 -14.00 16.84 -15.01
N LYS A 385 -14.68 17.24 -16.08
CA LYS A 385 -15.43 16.35 -16.96
C LYS A 385 -14.86 16.34 -18.37
N VAL A 386 -14.64 15.14 -18.92
CA VAL A 386 -14.26 14.92 -20.31
C VAL A 386 -15.32 14.04 -20.98
N SER A 387 -15.77 14.48 -22.16
CA SER A 387 -16.77 13.79 -22.98
C SER A 387 -16.51 14.00 -24.47
N GLY A 388 -17.09 13.13 -25.30
CA GLY A 388 -16.76 13.06 -26.72
C GLY A 388 -15.38 12.46 -26.95
N SER A 389 -14.77 12.74 -28.10
CA SER A 389 -13.38 12.34 -28.37
C SER A 389 -12.37 13.37 -27.86
N ASN A 390 -12.76 14.21 -26.89
CA ASN A 390 -11.93 15.31 -26.42
C ASN A 390 -10.65 14.79 -25.76
N VAL A 391 -9.54 15.48 -26.00
CA VAL A 391 -8.28 15.27 -25.29
C VAL A 391 -8.04 16.46 -24.36
N THR A 392 -8.22 16.25 -23.06
CA THR A 392 -7.91 17.25 -22.03
C THR A 392 -6.58 16.94 -21.36
N THR A 393 -5.61 17.85 -21.46
CA THR A 393 -4.28 17.73 -20.84
C THR A 393 -4.03 18.85 -19.84
N LEU A 394 -3.81 18.51 -18.58
CA LEU A 394 -3.54 19.45 -17.50
C LEU A 394 -2.04 19.50 -17.18
N GLY A 395 -1.38 20.56 -17.63
CA GLY A 395 0.03 20.83 -17.35
C GLY A 395 0.98 20.06 -18.29
N THR A 396 2.25 20.44 -18.23
CA THR A 396 3.40 19.74 -18.84
C THR A 396 4.60 19.82 -17.89
N GLY A 397 5.60 18.97 -18.08
CA GLY A 397 6.73 18.86 -17.13
C GLY A 397 6.34 18.15 -15.82
N SER A 398 7.16 18.31 -14.78
CA SER A 398 7.09 17.49 -13.54
C SER A 398 6.70 18.26 -12.27
N SER A 399 6.48 19.56 -12.36
CA SER A 399 6.23 20.43 -11.19
C SER A 399 4.79 20.95 -11.14
N ASN A 400 3.82 20.15 -11.59
CA ASN A 400 2.42 20.51 -11.52
C ASN A 400 1.84 20.24 -10.11
N ALA A 401 0.71 20.86 -9.78
CA ALA A 401 -0.03 20.58 -8.54
C ALA A 401 -1.54 20.50 -8.80
N TYR A 402 -2.21 19.59 -8.09
CA TYR A 402 -3.62 19.30 -8.30
C TYR A 402 -4.39 19.29 -6.97
N LYS A 403 -5.36 20.20 -6.85
CA LYS A 403 -6.44 20.16 -5.85
C LYS A 403 -7.76 20.19 -6.61
N ILE A 404 -8.47 19.07 -6.62
CA ILE A 404 -9.67 18.91 -7.43
C ILE A 404 -10.83 18.48 -6.53
N GLY A 405 -11.75 19.41 -6.29
CA GLY A 405 -12.98 19.21 -5.53
C GLY A 405 -14.00 18.35 -6.27
N LYS A 406 -15.07 17.96 -5.57
CA LYS A 406 -16.17 17.17 -6.14
C LYS A 406 -17.19 18.09 -6.79
N SER A 407 -17.71 17.66 -7.93
CA SER A 407 -18.92 18.21 -8.51
C SER A 407 -20.13 17.95 -7.61
N GLN A 408 -21.27 18.55 -7.96
CA GLN A 408 -22.55 18.26 -7.30
C GLN A 408 -23.00 16.80 -7.44
N GLN A 409 -22.47 16.09 -8.44
CA GLN A 409 -22.73 14.67 -8.68
C GLN A 409 -21.79 13.75 -7.88
N GLY A 410 -20.78 14.32 -7.21
CA GLY A 410 -19.86 13.61 -6.32
C GLY A 410 -18.54 13.19 -6.94
N GLN A 411 -18.33 13.39 -8.25
CA GLN A 411 -17.08 13.09 -8.93
C GLN A 411 -16.09 14.26 -8.88
N SER A 412 -14.81 13.96 -8.64
CA SER A 412 -13.70 14.87 -8.85
C SER A 412 -13.19 14.82 -10.29
N ILE A 413 -13.19 13.62 -10.88
CA ILE A 413 -12.83 13.38 -12.27
C ILE A 413 -13.88 12.45 -12.88
N LEU A 414 -14.48 12.90 -13.98
CA LEU A 414 -15.42 12.12 -14.77
C LEU A 414 -14.97 12.10 -16.23
N VAL A 415 -14.50 10.95 -16.72
CA VAL A 415 -14.16 10.74 -18.13
C VAL A 415 -15.24 9.85 -18.74
N GLU A 416 -16.28 10.43 -19.32
CA GLU A 416 -17.37 9.65 -19.93
C GLU A 416 -16.88 8.99 -21.22
N SER A 417 -16.11 9.73 -22.01
CA SER A 417 -15.45 9.34 -23.26
C SER A 417 -14.22 10.23 -23.46
N GLY A 418 -13.30 9.83 -24.35
CA GLY A 418 -12.11 10.63 -24.66
C GLY A 418 -10.93 10.39 -23.72
N THR A 419 -10.08 11.40 -23.58
CA THR A 419 -8.78 11.29 -22.89
C THR A 419 -8.57 12.42 -21.89
N ALA A 420 -8.18 12.08 -20.67
CA ALA A 420 -7.75 13.02 -19.64
C ALA A 420 -6.33 12.70 -19.17
N ILE A 421 -5.40 13.63 -19.36
CA ILE A 421 -3.98 13.47 -18.99
C ILE A 421 -3.62 14.52 -17.95
N LEU A 422 -3.23 14.08 -16.76
CA LEU A 422 -2.66 14.95 -15.73
C LEU A 422 -1.15 14.70 -15.70
N SER A 423 -0.37 15.69 -16.13
CA SER A 423 1.09 15.61 -16.23
C SER A 423 1.78 15.60 -14.87
N ASP A 424 3.01 15.06 -14.82
CA ASP A 424 3.70 14.76 -13.57
C ASP A 424 3.74 15.89 -12.53
N ALA A 425 3.65 15.46 -11.27
CA ALA A 425 3.66 16.26 -10.04
C ALA A 425 4.71 15.68 -9.08
N SER A 426 5.86 15.27 -9.63
CA SER A 426 6.92 14.54 -8.93
C SER A 426 8.01 15.45 -8.35
N ALA A 427 8.02 16.74 -8.69
CA ALA A 427 8.93 17.71 -8.10
C ALA A 427 8.60 17.98 -6.61
N THR A 428 9.59 18.50 -5.87
CA THR A 428 9.43 18.82 -4.45
C THR A 428 8.31 19.86 -4.25
N ALA A 429 7.40 19.62 -3.30
CA ALA A 429 6.20 20.42 -2.99
C ALA A 429 4.98 20.27 -3.94
N SER A 430 5.08 19.46 -5.00
CA SER A 430 3.92 19.08 -5.81
C SER A 430 2.95 18.20 -5.04
N ILE A 431 1.64 18.43 -5.24
CA ILE A 431 0.54 17.74 -4.53
C ILE A 431 -0.44 17.13 -5.53
N PHE A 432 -1.01 15.99 -5.18
CA PHE A 432 -2.14 15.41 -5.92
C PHE A 432 -3.27 15.04 -4.95
N ARG A 433 -4.36 15.82 -4.98
CA ARG A 433 -5.48 15.67 -4.05
C ARG A 433 -6.82 15.79 -4.75
N LEU A 434 -7.66 14.80 -4.56
CA LEU A 434 -9.01 14.71 -5.11
C LEU A 434 -10.02 14.59 -3.97
N TRP A 435 -11.07 15.40 -3.98
CA TRP A 435 -12.24 15.21 -3.11
C TRP A 435 -13.38 14.70 -3.98
N GLY A 436 -13.78 13.45 -3.83
CA GLY A 436 -14.82 12.82 -4.64
C GLY A 436 -14.33 11.72 -5.56
N LYS A 437 -15.29 11.08 -6.23
CA LYS A 437 -15.08 9.87 -7.01
C LYS A 437 -14.32 10.15 -8.30
N VAL A 438 -13.46 9.22 -8.68
CA VAL A 438 -12.87 9.15 -10.02
C VAL A 438 -13.68 8.13 -10.78
N GLN A 439 -14.25 8.54 -11.91
CA GLN A 439 -15.10 7.67 -12.70
C GLN A 439 -14.73 7.75 -14.18
N SER A 440 -14.64 6.60 -14.85
CA SER A 440 -14.50 6.57 -16.31
C SER A 440 -15.37 5.53 -17.02
N GLY A 441 -15.79 5.87 -18.23
CA GLY A 441 -16.47 4.96 -19.16
C GLY A 441 -15.50 4.04 -19.90
N GLY A 442 -16.03 3.03 -20.61
CA GLY A 442 -15.24 2.18 -21.49
C GLY A 442 -14.66 2.98 -22.68
N GLY A 443 -13.49 2.58 -23.19
CA GLY A 443 -12.85 3.27 -24.32
C GLY A 443 -12.15 4.59 -23.95
N THR A 444 -12.05 4.91 -22.66
CA THR A 444 -11.40 6.13 -22.17
C THR A 444 -9.92 5.93 -21.89
N CYS A 445 -9.15 7.02 -21.85
CA CYS A 445 -7.75 7.05 -21.39
C CYS A 445 -7.63 8.07 -20.26
N LEU A 446 -7.29 7.62 -19.06
CA LEU A 446 -7.07 8.46 -17.88
C LEU A 446 -5.65 8.25 -17.35
N THR A 447 -4.88 9.33 -17.25
CA THR A 447 -3.54 9.31 -16.68
C THR A 447 -3.49 10.18 -15.43
N PHE A 448 -3.02 9.59 -14.33
CA PHE A 448 -2.66 10.28 -13.10
C PHE A 448 -1.16 10.57 -13.09
N PRO A 449 -0.75 11.72 -12.50
CA PRO A 449 0.65 12.12 -12.49
C PRO A 449 1.46 11.26 -11.53
N ALA A 450 2.78 11.19 -11.68
CA ALA A 450 3.62 10.74 -10.58
C ALA A 450 3.62 11.79 -9.46
N ALA A 451 3.51 11.38 -8.19
CA ALA A 451 3.52 12.29 -7.06
C ALA A 451 4.06 11.62 -5.79
N SER A 452 4.60 12.43 -4.87
CA SER A 452 5.08 11.93 -3.56
C SER A 452 3.96 11.34 -2.68
N GLN A 453 2.71 11.73 -2.94
CA GLN A 453 1.51 11.21 -2.31
C GLN A 453 0.27 11.55 -3.14
N HIS A 454 -0.63 10.58 -3.32
CA HIS A 454 -1.95 10.78 -3.91
C HIS A 454 -3.01 10.62 -2.83
N ASP A 455 -3.73 11.69 -2.52
CA ASP A 455 -4.85 11.65 -1.59
C ASP A 455 -6.17 11.71 -2.38
N ILE A 456 -6.95 10.62 -2.34
CA ILE A 456 -8.21 10.49 -3.06
C ILE A 456 -9.32 10.23 -2.04
N MET A 457 -10.04 11.30 -1.68
CA MET A 457 -11.14 11.26 -0.72
C MET A 457 -12.44 10.85 -1.42
N GLY A 458 -12.42 9.64 -1.96
CA GLY A 458 -13.48 9.03 -2.75
C GLY A 458 -13.04 7.67 -3.30
N SER A 459 -13.87 7.08 -4.15
CA SER A 459 -13.59 5.79 -4.80
C SER A 459 -13.04 6.00 -6.22
N ILE A 460 -12.27 5.04 -6.72
CA ILE A 460 -11.84 4.95 -8.12
C ILE A 460 -12.67 3.87 -8.80
N ASP A 461 -13.44 4.24 -9.82
CA ASP A 461 -14.27 3.33 -10.62
C ASP A 461 -14.03 3.57 -12.11
N VAL A 462 -13.13 2.78 -12.70
CA VAL A 462 -12.65 3.01 -14.07
C VAL A 462 -13.06 1.83 -14.95
N SER A 463 -13.59 2.14 -16.13
CA SER A 463 -13.97 1.16 -17.17
C SER A 463 -13.06 1.19 -18.41
N GLY A 464 -12.24 2.22 -18.59
CA GLY A 464 -11.25 2.36 -19.67
C GLY A 464 -9.79 2.18 -19.21
N ALA A 465 -8.84 2.66 -20.00
CA ALA A 465 -7.42 2.64 -19.64
C ALA A 465 -7.12 3.59 -18.47
N LEU A 466 -6.40 3.08 -17.48
CA LEU A 466 -5.86 3.86 -16.37
C LEU A 466 -4.34 3.72 -16.29
N GLU A 467 -3.64 4.83 -16.35
CA GLU A 467 -2.21 4.91 -16.03
C GLU A 467 -2.02 5.68 -14.72
N LEU A 468 -1.39 5.02 -13.76
CA LEU A 468 -1.03 5.59 -12.46
C LEU A 468 0.44 5.95 -12.46
N GLY A 469 0.75 7.23 -12.29
CA GLY A 469 2.11 7.67 -11.98
C GLY A 469 2.60 7.09 -10.66
N SER A 470 3.92 7.00 -10.50
CA SER A 470 4.54 6.37 -9.34
C SER A 470 4.24 7.11 -8.03
N GLY A 471 4.23 6.36 -6.92
CA GLY A 471 4.00 6.88 -5.58
C GLY A 471 2.93 6.14 -4.79
N PRO A 472 2.75 6.49 -3.50
CA PRO A 472 1.69 5.96 -2.67
C PRO A 472 0.34 6.62 -3.01
N TYR A 473 -0.72 5.81 -3.01
CA TYR A 473 -2.11 6.20 -3.19
C TYR A 473 -2.90 5.84 -1.95
N THR A 474 -3.58 6.82 -1.37
CA THR A 474 -4.49 6.63 -0.24
C THR A 474 -5.90 7.00 -0.70
N VAL A 475 -6.73 5.98 -0.87
CA VAL A 475 -8.10 6.06 -1.43
C VAL A 475 -9.11 5.80 -0.31
N ASP A 476 -9.88 6.81 0.08
CA ASP A 476 -10.89 6.72 1.16
C ASP A 476 -12.19 6.02 0.69
N GLY A 477 -12.06 4.99 -0.13
CA GLY A 477 -13.15 4.24 -0.73
C GLY A 477 -12.65 2.92 -1.28
N TYR A 478 -13.16 2.52 -2.44
CA TYR A 478 -12.74 1.33 -3.15
C TYR A 478 -11.95 1.67 -4.42
N PHE A 479 -11.27 0.66 -4.99
CA PHE A 479 -10.62 0.70 -6.30
C PHE A 479 -11.21 -0.40 -7.18
N GLY A 480 -12.06 0.01 -8.11
CA GLY A 480 -12.75 -0.84 -9.07
C GLY A 480 -12.25 -0.64 -10.49
N LEU A 481 -11.93 -1.74 -11.16
CA LEU A 481 -11.52 -1.80 -12.55
C LEU A 481 -12.51 -2.70 -13.30
N GLY A 482 -13.28 -2.10 -14.20
CA GLY A 482 -14.16 -2.79 -15.13
C GLY A 482 -15.49 -3.24 -14.56
N GLN A 483 -15.94 -2.66 -13.44
CA GLN A 483 -17.12 -3.13 -12.69
C GLN A 483 -18.37 -3.38 -13.55
N ASN A 484 -18.59 -2.57 -14.58
CA ASN A 484 -19.77 -2.64 -15.44
C ASN A 484 -19.44 -3.06 -16.87
N ASN A 485 -18.27 -2.70 -17.40
CA ASN A 485 -17.65 -3.16 -18.65
C ASN A 485 -16.19 -2.70 -18.63
N GLY A 486 -15.25 -3.50 -19.11
CA GLY A 486 -13.83 -3.16 -19.14
C GLY A 486 -13.18 -3.44 -20.49
N GLY A 487 -12.05 -2.81 -20.78
CA GLY A 487 -11.31 -3.04 -22.01
C GLY A 487 -9.93 -2.37 -22.00
N ALA A 488 -8.95 -3.02 -22.61
CA ALA A 488 -7.70 -2.36 -22.97
C ALA A 488 -7.98 -1.29 -24.04
N VAL A 489 -7.41 -0.10 -23.87
CA VAL A 489 -7.57 1.03 -24.79
C VAL A 489 -6.18 1.53 -25.18
N THR A 490 -6.02 1.97 -26.43
CA THR A 490 -4.82 2.69 -26.83
C THR A 490 -4.78 4.03 -26.11
N CYS A 491 -3.95 4.11 -25.07
CA CYS A 491 -3.73 5.27 -24.24
C CYS A 491 -2.27 5.69 -24.40
N GLN A 492 -2.04 6.93 -24.83
CA GLN A 492 -0.72 7.47 -25.15
C GLN A 492 0.11 6.56 -26.11
N GLY A 493 -0.55 5.98 -27.12
CA GLY A 493 0.10 5.11 -28.11
C GLY A 493 0.42 3.68 -27.63
N ARG A 494 -0.02 3.30 -26.43
CA ARG A 494 0.15 1.96 -25.86
C ARG A 494 -1.21 1.36 -25.55
N GLU A 495 -1.39 0.07 -25.81
CA GLU A 495 -2.58 -0.64 -25.33
C GLU A 495 -2.45 -0.85 -23.81
N ILE A 496 -3.31 -0.17 -23.05
CA ILE A 496 -3.28 -0.14 -21.58
C ILE A 496 -4.67 -0.52 -21.07
N SER A 497 -4.72 -1.39 -20.07
CA SER A 497 -5.91 -1.57 -19.21
C SER A 497 -5.64 -0.92 -17.86
N LEU A 498 -4.60 -1.40 -17.17
CA LEU A 498 -3.99 -0.72 -16.02
C LEU A 498 -2.47 -0.70 -16.22
N SER A 499 -1.85 0.47 -16.06
CA SER A 499 -0.40 0.64 -15.96
C SER A 499 -0.08 1.32 -14.64
N ALA A 500 0.44 0.56 -13.67
CA ALA A 500 0.85 1.06 -12.35
C ALA A 500 2.22 0.47 -11.99
N ARG A 501 3.26 1.32 -11.98
CA ARG A 501 4.65 0.94 -11.71
C ARG A 501 5.19 1.78 -10.56
N ASP A 502 5.79 1.11 -9.58
CA ASP A 502 6.22 1.73 -8.32
C ASP A 502 5.05 2.40 -7.58
N VAL A 503 3.94 1.67 -7.50
CA VAL A 503 2.68 2.13 -6.92
C VAL A 503 2.27 1.27 -5.74
N THR A 504 1.89 1.92 -4.64
CA THR A 504 1.24 1.28 -3.49
C THR A 504 -0.15 1.88 -3.33
N VAL A 505 -1.19 1.06 -3.40
CA VAL A 505 -2.58 1.48 -3.20
C VAL A 505 -3.05 1.09 -1.81
N THR A 506 -3.63 2.04 -1.08
CA THR A 506 -4.20 1.84 0.26
C THR A 506 -5.67 2.21 0.23
N LEU A 507 -6.53 1.31 0.72
CA LEU A 507 -7.99 1.43 0.60
C LEU A 507 -8.63 1.45 1.98
N SER A 508 -9.51 2.43 2.24
CA SER A 508 -10.28 2.45 3.50
C SER A 508 -11.49 1.53 3.42
N GLY A 509 -12.03 1.31 2.20
CA GLY A 509 -13.27 0.57 1.98
C GLY A 509 -14.50 1.22 2.62
N LYS A 510 -14.43 2.52 2.95
CA LYS A 510 -15.56 3.31 3.46
C LYS A 510 -16.79 3.24 2.55
N GLU A 511 -16.55 3.15 1.26
CA GLU A 511 -17.51 2.64 0.28
C GLU A 511 -17.02 1.28 -0.23
N THR A 512 -17.94 0.37 -0.52
CA THR A 512 -17.67 -0.91 -1.18
C THR A 512 -18.36 -0.99 -2.52
N MET A 513 -17.85 -1.83 -3.41
CA MET A 513 -18.45 -2.08 -4.72
C MET A 513 -19.75 -2.88 -4.60
N SER A 514 -20.70 -2.62 -5.51
CA SER A 514 -22.02 -3.25 -5.54
C SER A 514 -22.30 -4.07 -6.80
N SER A 515 -21.39 -4.06 -7.79
CA SER A 515 -21.56 -4.86 -9.01
C SER A 515 -21.43 -6.35 -8.71
N GLN A 516 -22.14 -7.22 -9.44
CA GLN A 516 -22.22 -8.65 -9.08
C GLN A 516 -20.85 -9.32 -8.95
N ALA A 517 -19.90 -9.04 -9.86
CA ALA A 517 -18.56 -9.65 -9.84
C ALA A 517 -17.63 -9.06 -8.75
N CYS A 518 -17.93 -7.86 -8.24
CA CYS A 518 -17.10 -7.12 -7.29
C CYS A 518 -17.82 -6.85 -5.96
N SER A 519 -18.96 -7.50 -5.72
CA SER A 519 -19.84 -7.16 -4.61
C SER A 519 -19.13 -7.24 -3.27
N ASN A 520 -19.28 -6.20 -2.45
CA ASN A 520 -18.69 -6.07 -1.11
C ASN A 520 -17.15 -6.12 -1.07
N THR A 521 -16.49 -5.77 -2.17
CA THR A 521 -15.03 -5.67 -2.22
C THR A 521 -14.57 -4.21 -2.11
N ALA A 522 -13.36 -4.03 -1.61
CA ALA A 522 -12.63 -2.76 -1.66
C ALA A 522 -11.71 -2.71 -2.88
N PHE A 523 -11.22 -3.84 -3.37
CA PHE A 523 -10.45 -3.92 -4.62
C PHE A 523 -11.10 -4.90 -5.58
N CYS A 524 -11.30 -4.50 -6.85
CA CYS A 524 -11.76 -5.43 -7.87
C CYS A 524 -11.14 -5.12 -9.22
N ALA A 525 -10.69 -6.17 -9.91
CA ALA A 525 -10.49 -6.14 -11.35
C ALA A 525 -11.34 -7.23 -12.00
N SER A 526 -12.34 -6.83 -12.76
CA SER A 526 -13.32 -7.72 -13.38
C SER A 526 -13.06 -7.92 -14.89
N ALA A 527 -13.96 -8.65 -15.56
CA ALA A 527 -13.87 -9.01 -16.97
C ALA A 527 -13.67 -7.80 -17.89
N GLY A 528 -12.70 -7.91 -18.80
CA GLY A 528 -12.40 -6.89 -19.81
C GLY A 528 -10.98 -6.32 -19.74
N TYR A 529 -10.29 -6.40 -18.60
CA TYR A 529 -8.99 -5.75 -18.45
C TYR A 529 -7.84 -6.40 -19.26
N LYS A 530 -7.19 -7.52 -18.97
CA LYS A 530 -6.03 -8.11 -19.70
C LYS A 530 -4.73 -7.32 -19.57
N ASN A 531 -3.62 -8.05 -19.44
CA ASN A 531 -2.25 -7.53 -19.42
C ASN A 531 -2.02 -6.35 -18.47
N MET A 532 -2.74 -6.32 -17.34
CA MET A 532 -2.59 -5.25 -16.36
C MET A 532 -1.19 -5.30 -15.76
N VAL A 533 -0.59 -4.13 -15.53
CA VAL A 533 0.66 -4.02 -14.77
C VAL A 533 0.36 -3.34 -13.46
N LEU A 534 0.65 -4.02 -12.35
CA LEU A 534 0.61 -3.46 -11.01
C LEU A 534 1.85 -3.93 -10.26
N ARG A 535 2.85 -3.05 -10.18
CA ARG A 535 4.13 -3.33 -9.52
C ARG A 535 4.32 -2.39 -8.34
N ALA A 536 4.46 -2.98 -7.15
CA ALA A 536 4.87 -2.27 -5.96
C ALA A 536 6.29 -1.69 -6.09
N PRO A 537 6.63 -0.63 -5.34
CA PRO A 537 8.00 -0.12 -5.26
C PRO A 537 9.00 -1.20 -4.83
N GLU A 538 10.23 -1.19 -5.36
CA GLU A 538 11.28 -2.12 -4.94
C GLU A 538 12.06 -1.71 -3.68
N SER A 539 11.89 -0.45 -3.25
CA SER A 539 12.61 0.16 -2.14
C SER A 539 11.75 1.22 -1.43
N GLY A 540 12.27 1.75 -0.32
CA GLY A 540 11.57 2.73 0.50
C GLY A 540 10.53 2.11 1.45
N LYS A 541 9.77 2.98 2.11
CA LYS A 541 8.84 2.62 3.19
C LYS A 541 7.72 1.66 2.75
N PHE A 542 7.33 1.74 1.48
CA PHE A 542 6.26 0.93 0.88
C PHE A 542 6.80 -0.18 -0.04
N ALA A 543 8.09 -0.53 0.10
CA ALA A 543 8.70 -1.57 -0.71
C ALA A 543 7.88 -2.86 -0.67
N GLN A 544 7.56 -3.39 -1.85
CA GLN A 544 6.85 -4.65 -2.05
C GLN A 544 5.41 -4.68 -1.50
N LEU A 545 4.82 -3.53 -1.17
CA LEU A 545 3.40 -3.40 -0.86
C LEU A 545 2.65 -2.90 -2.10
N ALA A 546 1.84 -3.76 -2.73
CA ALA A 546 1.07 -3.38 -3.92
C ALA A 546 -0.30 -2.81 -3.54
N VAL A 547 -1.05 -3.59 -2.75
CA VAL A 547 -2.40 -3.22 -2.30
C VAL A 547 -2.55 -3.53 -0.81
N ILE A 548 -2.88 -2.49 -0.05
CA ILE A 548 -3.22 -2.54 1.37
C ILE A 548 -4.71 -2.30 1.47
N GLY A 549 -5.45 -3.37 1.72
CA GLY A 549 -6.90 -3.32 1.94
C GLY A 549 -7.29 -2.79 3.31
N PRO A 550 -8.59 -2.68 3.57
CA PRO A 550 -9.09 -2.18 4.84
C PRO A 550 -8.67 -3.07 6.01
N THR A 551 -8.22 -2.44 7.10
CA THR A 551 -7.77 -3.13 8.32
C THR A 551 -8.79 -3.11 9.45
N ASN A 552 -9.96 -2.51 9.24
CA ASN A 552 -11.01 -2.32 10.24
C ASN A 552 -12.40 -2.78 9.77
N ILE A 553 -12.55 -3.19 8.50
CA ILE A 553 -13.80 -3.70 7.93
C ILE A 553 -13.53 -4.91 7.03
N ALA A 554 -14.57 -5.72 6.79
CA ALA A 554 -14.50 -6.92 5.97
C ALA A 554 -14.83 -6.63 4.49
N ALA A 555 -14.00 -5.85 3.81
CA ALA A 555 -14.13 -5.59 2.37
C ALA A 555 -12.91 -6.13 1.61
N GLY A 556 -13.15 -7.17 0.80
CA GLY A 556 -12.10 -8.01 0.22
C GLY A 556 -11.50 -7.51 -1.09
N ALA A 557 -10.76 -8.40 -1.74
CA ALA A 557 -10.25 -8.21 -3.09
C ALA A 557 -10.74 -9.29 -4.04
N THR A 558 -11.12 -8.92 -5.26
CA THR A 558 -11.48 -9.86 -6.32
C THR A 558 -10.73 -9.57 -7.62
N LEU A 559 -10.10 -10.59 -8.19
CA LEU A 559 -9.49 -10.59 -9.52
C LEU A 559 -10.23 -11.64 -10.35
N THR A 560 -10.86 -11.29 -11.47
CA THR A 560 -11.56 -12.26 -12.34
C THR A 560 -10.96 -12.34 -13.75
N SER A 561 -11.67 -12.95 -14.71
CA SER A 561 -11.17 -13.31 -16.05
C SER A 561 -10.61 -12.16 -16.88
N GLY A 562 -10.95 -10.93 -16.52
CA GLY A 562 -10.35 -9.74 -17.10
C GLY A 562 -8.97 -9.41 -16.55
N ALA A 563 -8.28 -10.26 -15.80
CA ALA A 563 -6.89 -10.05 -15.43
C ALA A 563 -5.92 -11.06 -16.08
N SER A 564 -6.33 -11.72 -17.17
CA SER A 564 -5.44 -12.65 -17.88
C SER A 564 -4.18 -11.97 -18.42
N GLY A 565 -3.02 -12.60 -18.23
CA GLY A 565 -1.72 -12.05 -18.65
C GLY A 565 -1.21 -10.90 -17.77
N SER A 566 -1.83 -10.65 -16.61
CA SER A 566 -1.44 -9.53 -15.76
C SER A 566 -0.09 -9.78 -15.08
N ASN A 567 0.68 -8.72 -14.98
CA ASN A 567 1.92 -8.67 -14.24
C ASN A 567 1.67 -7.93 -12.93
N ILE A 568 1.38 -8.70 -11.88
CA ILE A 568 1.12 -8.18 -10.54
C ILE A 568 2.31 -8.58 -9.66
N SER A 569 2.96 -7.59 -9.03
CA SER A 569 4.06 -7.80 -8.11
C SER A 569 3.91 -6.95 -6.85
N GLY A 570 4.17 -7.56 -5.69
CA GLY A 570 4.02 -7.00 -4.36
C GLY A 570 2.96 -7.73 -3.53
N ALA A 571 2.72 -7.24 -2.32
CA ALA A 571 1.75 -7.80 -1.40
C ALA A 571 0.35 -7.24 -1.63
N PHE A 572 -0.62 -8.15 -1.68
CA PHE A 572 -2.04 -7.90 -1.48
C PHE A 572 -2.38 -8.30 -0.06
N TYR A 573 -2.67 -7.29 0.77
CA TYR A 573 -2.86 -7.45 2.20
C TYR A 573 -4.27 -7.01 2.61
N PHE A 574 -5.14 -7.99 2.90
CA PHE A 574 -6.54 -7.83 3.28
C PHE A 574 -6.81 -8.63 4.56
N PRO A 575 -6.24 -8.25 5.71
CA PRO A 575 -6.16 -9.11 6.90
C PRO A 575 -7.52 -9.60 7.41
N ASN A 576 -8.57 -8.81 7.23
CA ASN A 576 -9.92 -9.09 7.73
C ASN A 576 -10.92 -9.47 6.63
N ALA A 577 -10.47 -9.66 5.38
CA ALA A 577 -11.37 -9.87 4.25
C ALA A 577 -10.80 -10.87 3.23
N PRO A 578 -11.66 -11.57 2.47
CA PRO A 578 -11.20 -12.60 1.55
C PRO A 578 -10.53 -11.99 0.31
N ILE A 579 -9.60 -12.74 -0.27
CA ILE A 579 -9.04 -12.49 -1.60
C ILE A 579 -9.50 -13.62 -2.53
N SER A 580 -10.16 -13.25 -3.63
CA SER A 580 -10.62 -14.18 -4.65
C SER A 580 -9.90 -13.93 -5.97
N MET A 581 -9.41 -14.99 -6.60
CA MET A 581 -8.81 -14.97 -7.93
C MET A 581 -9.55 -15.97 -8.82
N SER A 582 -10.02 -15.52 -9.98
CA SER A 582 -10.77 -16.37 -10.89
C SER A 582 -10.57 -16.11 -12.38
N GLY A 583 -10.96 -17.07 -13.23
CA GLY A 583 -11.24 -16.86 -14.66
C GLY A 583 -10.03 -16.69 -15.58
N GLY A 584 -8.84 -17.15 -15.20
CA GLY A 584 -7.63 -17.04 -16.01
C GLY A 584 -6.77 -15.82 -15.68
N ALA A 585 -7.10 -15.11 -14.60
CA ALA A 585 -6.17 -14.17 -13.97
C ALA A 585 -4.84 -14.89 -13.67
N SER A 586 -3.78 -14.46 -14.34
CA SER A 586 -2.43 -14.91 -14.07
C SER A 586 -1.66 -13.73 -13.50
N ALA A 587 -0.90 -13.99 -12.44
CA ALA A 587 0.13 -13.09 -11.94
C ALA A 587 1.45 -13.79 -12.25
N GLN A 588 2.27 -13.21 -13.10
CA GLN A 588 3.46 -13.87 -13.68
C GLN A 588 4.78 -13.29 -13.12
N ASP A 589 4.76 -12.65 -11.95
CA ASP A 589 5.94 -11.97 -11.41
C ASP A 589 6.60 -12.69 -10.23
N VAL A 590 7.90 -12.43 -10.05
CA VAL A 590 8.84 -13.12 -9.15
C VAL A 590 8.62 -12.77 -7.67
N CYS A 591 7.58 -11.99 -7.35
CA CYS A 591 7.34 -11.43 -6.02
C CYS A 591 5.85 -11.09 -5.86
N LEU A 592 5.03 -12.03 -5.38
CA LEU A 592 3.61 -11.82 -5.08
C LEU A 592 3.26 -12.46 -3.73
N PHE A 593 2.70 -11.66 -2.83
CA PHE A 593 2.13 -12.12 -1.57
C PHE A 593 0.62 -11.92 -1.56
N LEU A 594 -0.13 -12.94 -1.17
CA LEU A 594 -1.56 -12.87 -0.89
C LEU A 594 -1.78 -13.16 0.58
N ILE A 595 -2.22 -12.16 1.34
CA ILE A 595 -2.51 -12.29 2.77
C ILE A 595 -3.94 -11.80 2.96
N GLY A 596 -4.85 -12.73 3.23
CA GLY A 596 -6.28 -12.46 3.37
C GLY A 596 -6.87 -13.18 4.57
N SER A 597 -8.13 -12.90 4.92
CA SER A 597 -8.86 -13.76 5.88
C SER A 597 -9.08 -15.17 5.30
N ALA A 598 -9.38 -15.24 4.00
CA ALA A 598 -9.44 -16.45 3.20
C ALA A 598 -8.91 -16.19 1.78
N ILE A 599 -8.42 -17.24 1.12
CA ILE A 599 -7.92 -17.18 -0.26
C ILE A 599 -8.71 -18.17 -1.12
N SER A 600 -9.24 -17.73 -2.26
CA SER A 600 -9.91 -18.60 -3.23
C SER A 600 -9.33 -18.44 -4.63
N ILE A 601 -9.04 -19.56 -5.30
CA ILE A 601 -8.46 -19.59 -6.64
C ILE A 601 -9.29 -20.53 -7.54
N SER A 602 -9.95 -20.00 -8.57
CA SER A 602 -10.85 -20.78 -9.44
C SER A 602 -10.75 -20.46 -10.95
N GLY A 603 -10.64 -21.46 -11.82
CA GLY A 603 -10.63 -21.26 -13.29
C GLY A 603 -9.44 -20.49 -13.91
N GLY A 604 -8.23 -20.54 -13.36
CA GLY A 604 -6.98 -20.04 -13.97
C GLY A 604 -5.68 -20.59 -13.32
N SER A 605 -4.50 -20.23 -13.82
CA SER A 605 -3.22 -20.53 -13.16
C SER A 605 -2.64 -19.27 -12.50
N ALA A 606 -2.36 -19.36 -11.20
CA ALA A 606 -1.67 -18.32 -10.46
C ALA A 606 -0.20 -18.75 -10.25
N ALA A 607 0.76 -17.89 -10.59
CA ALA A 607 2.14 -18.06 -10.17
C ALA A 607 2.46 -16.97 -9.13
N ALA A 608 3.23 -17.34 -8.11
CA ALA A 608 3.68 -16.40 -7.09
C ALA A 608 5.07 -16.83 -6.62
N SER A 609 5.81 -15.92 -6.01
CA SER A 609 7.11 -16.23 -5.41
C SER A 609 7.34 -15.38 -4.18
N GLN A 610 8.23 -15.84 -3.30
CA GLN A 610 8.64 -15.06 -2.15
C GLN A 610 9.40 -13.82 -2.61
N CYS A 611 9.04 -12.66 -2.06
CA CYS A 611 9.85 -11.47 -2.15
C CYS A 611 10.80 -11.41 -0.95
N ASP A 612 12.10 -11.41 -1.21
CA ASP A 612 13.13 -11.49 -0.16
C ASP A 612 13.17 -10.25 0.77
N LYS A 613 12.63 -9.10 0.35
CA LYS A 613 12.73 -7.83 1.11
C LYS A 613 11.53 -7.55 2.02
N LEU A 614 10.31 -7.97 1.67
CA LEU A 614 9.07 -7.63 2.40
C LEU A 614 9.10 -8.17 3.82
N LEU A 615 9.62 -9.38 3.95
CA LEU A 615 9.72 -10.11 5.21
C LEU A 615 11.00 -9.80 5.99
N SER A 616 11.93 -9.08 5.37
CA SER A 616 13.18 -8.60 5.96
C SER A 616 13.09 -7.12 6.38
N ALA A 617 12.09 -6.38 5.89
CA ALA A 617 11.86 -4.95 6.14
C ALA A 617 10.94 -4.67 7.33
N GLY A 618 10.15 -5.65 7.78
CA GLY A 618 9.62 -5.66 9.14
C GLY A 618 10.77 -6.04 10.08
N GLY A 619 11.03 -5.26 11.13
CA GLY A 619 12.13 -5.47 12.10
C GLY A 619 12.10 -6.80 12.88
N GLY A 620 11.37 -7.82 12.41
CA GLY A 620 11.64 -9.20 12.72
C GLY A 620 12.85 -9.66 11.92
N SER A 621 14.04 -9.55 12.52
CA SER A 621 15.16 -10.44 12.23
C SER A 621 14.61 -11.82 11.86
N GLY A 622 15.08 -12.42 10.77
CA GLY A 622 14.91 -13.85 10.48
C GLY A 622 15.54 -14.71 11.58
N GLY A 623 15.00 -14.59 12.78
CA GLY A 623 15.43 -15.25 13.99
C GLY A 623 14.98 -16.68 13.89
N LYS A 624 15.95 -17.57 13.77
CA LYS A 624 15.75 -18.98 14.08
C LYS A 624 15.04 -19.05 15.44
N SER A 625 13.96 -19.83 15.53
CA SER A 625 13.24 -19.99 16.78
C SER A 625 14.16 -20.59 17.83
N VAL A 626 14.21 -19.96 19.00
CA VAL A 626 14.93 -20.46 20.18
C VAL A 626 13.90 -20.90 21.19
N ARG A 627 14.07 -22.11 21.73
CA ARG A 627 13.21 -22.65 22.78
C ARG A 627 14.06 -23.24 23.89
N LEU A 628 13.70 -22.95 25.14
CA LEU A 628 14.27 -23.61 26.30
C LEU A 628 13.85 -25.09 26.32
N VAL A 629 14.84 -25.97 26.47
CA VAL A 629 14.67 -27.41 26.61
C VAL A 629 15.30 -27.81 27.94
N ARG A 630 14.48 -28.43 28.79
CA ARG A 630 14.92 -28.99 30.07
C ARG A 630 15.02 -30.50 29.95
#